data_AF-A0A1A6BAN8-F1
#
_entry.id   AF-A0A1A6BAN8-F1
#
_cell.length_a   1.000
_cell.length_b   1.000
_cell.length_c   1.000
_cell.angle_alpha   90.00
_cell.angle_beta   90.00
_cell.angle_gamma   90.00
#
_symmetry.space_group_name_H-M   'P 1'
#
loop_
_entity.id
_entity.type
_entity.pdbx_description
1 polymer ?
#
loop_
_entity_poly.entity_id
_entity_poly.type
_entity_poly.pdbx_seq_one_letter_code
_entity_poly.pdbx_strand_id
1 'polypeptide(L)'
;MTALYDDAGLTLDEDGMTVKRYYFPFANAKRVAYSDIQGIRREKMSWATGKGRIWGAADPRYWFPLDPRRGRKSTLLVIDVGRRVRVCITPEDPAKVIEILKAKVKV
;
A
#
# COMPACT_ATOMS: atom_id res chain seq x y z
N MET A 1 4.25 15.49 13.60
CA MET A 1 4.00 15.05 12.21
C MET A 1 2.50 15.07 11.98
N THR A 2 2.04 15.88 11.03
CA THR A 2 0.62 15.97 10.67
C THR A 2 0.35 14.95 9.57
N ALA A 3 -0.62 14.06 9.78
CA ALA A 3 -1.01 13.08 8.77
C ALA A 3 -1.91 13.74 7.71
N LEU A 4 -1.52 13.61 6.44
CA LEU A 4 -2.34 13.98 5.28
C LEU A 4 -3.46 12.96 5.04
N TYR A 5 -3.19 11.70 5.40
CA TYR A 5 -4.13 10.60 5.38
C TYR A 5 -3.78 9.60 6.48
N ASP A 6 -4.78 9.06 7.17
CA ASP A 6 -4.59 7.97 8.12
C ASP A 6 -5.80 7.04 8.10
N ASP A 7 -5.54 5.73 7.97
CA ASP A 7 -6.53 4.68 8.17
C ASP A 7 -5.93 3.50 8.97
N ALA A 8 -6.68 2.41 9.11
CA ALA A 8 -6.22 1.26 9.89
C ALA A 8 -4.95 0.58 9.33
N GLY A 9 -4.67 0.69 8.03
CA GLY A 9 -3.56 0.02 7.32
C GLY A 9 -2.46 0.96 6.81
N LEU A 10 -2.71 2.27 6.77
CA LEU A 10 -1.86 3.22 6.05
C LEU A 10 -1.86 4.60 6.72
N THR A 11 -0.69 5.22 6.77
CA THR A 11 -0.53 6.66 7.08
C THR A 11 0.27 7.31 5.96
N LEU A 12 -0.20 8.44 5.46
CA LEU A 12 0.58 9.34 4.60
C LEU A 12 0.82 10.64 5.38
N ASP A 13 2.07 11.05 5.47
CA ASP A 13 2.47 12.35 6.03
C ASP A 13 3.24 13.16 4.99
N GLU A 14 3.90 14.23 5.42
CA GLU A 14 4.64 15.14 4.55
C GLU A 14 5.82 14.47 3.83
N ASP A 15 6.45 13.47 4.46
CA ASP A 15 7.73 12.89 4.04
C ASP A 15 7.57 11.51 3.39
N GLY A 16 6.47 10.81 3.69
CA GLY A 16 6.25 9.52 3.05
C GLY A 16 5.02 8.75 3.51
N MET A 17 5.04 7.47 3.11
CA MET A 17 4.00 6.49 3.36
C MET A 17 4.46 5.49 4.42
N THR A 18 3.63 5.29 5.43
CA THR A 18 3.80 4.24 6.44
C THR A 18 2.71 3.18 6.26
N VAL A 19 3.11 1.99 5.81
CA VAL A 19 2.22 0.83 5.70
C VAL A 19 2.22 0.10 7.03
N LYS A 20 1.10 0.15 7.74
CA LYS A 20 0.91 -0.52 9.03
C LYS A 20 0.82 -2.04 8.82
N ARG A 21 1.26 -2.82 9.80
CA ARG A 21 1.12 -4.29 9.78
C ARG A 21 1.73 -4.96 8.55
N TYR A 22 2.90 -4.50 8.14
CA TYR A 22 3.54 -4.92 6.89
C TYR A 22 4.32 -6.23 7.03
N TYR A 23 5.26 -6.29 7.98
CA TYR A 23 6.21 -7.40 8.10
C TYR A 23 5.65 -8.58 8.88
N PHE A 24 5.57 -9.75 8.24
CA PHE A 24 5.29 -11.01 8.91
C PHE A 24 6.52 -11.48 9.72
N PRO A 25 6.36 -12.07 10.92
CA PRO A 25 5.11 -12.38 11.62
C PRO A 25 4.64 -11.30 12.62
N PHE A 26 5.44 -10.25 12.85
CA PHE A 26 5.22 -9.33 13.98
C PHE A 26 4.33 -8.12 13.66
N ALA A 27 3.88 -7.97 12.42
CA ALA A 27 3.07 -6.85 11.96
C ALA A 27 3.75 -5.48 12.19
N ASN A 28 5.07 -5.43 12.12
CA ASN A 28 5.81 -4.18 12.14
C ASN A 28 5.48 -3.34 10.90
N ALA A 29 5.45 -2.02 11.06
CA ALA A 29 5.19 -1.10 9.97
C ALA A 29 6.38 -1.02 9.00
N LYS A 30 6.10 -0.67 7.74
CA LYS A 30 7.10 -0.32 6.74
C LYS A 30 6.95 1.14 6.36
N ARG A 31 8.04 1.90 6.49
CA ARG A 31 8.14 3.27 5.97
C ARG A 31 8.71 3.26 4.56
N VAL A 32 8.14 4.09 3.70
CA VAL A 32 8.59 4.34 2.33
C VAL A 32 8.59 5.85 2.10
N ALA A 33 9.75 6.44 1.79
CA ALA A 33 9.81 7.85 1.44
C ALA A 33 9.20 8.08 0.05
N TYR A 34 8.60 9.25 -0.20
CA TYR A 34 8.03 9.54 -1.53
C TYR A 34 9.09 9.53 -2.64
N SER A 35 10.34 9.87 -2.32
CA SER A 35 11.49 9.79 -3.23
C SER A 35 11.83 8.38 -3.69
N ASP A 36 11.43 7.35 -2.93
CA ASP A 36 11.71 5.95 -3.27
C ASP A 36 10.62 5.36 -4.17
N ILE A 37 9.48 6.05 -4.33
CA ILE A 37 8.36 5.56 -5.13
C ILE A 37 8.64 5.86 -6.60
N GLN A 38 8.74 4.81 -7.41
CA GLN A 38 9.03 4.87 -8.84
C GLN A 38 7.81 4.60 -9.72
N GLY A 39 6.68 4.19 -9.12
CA GLY A 39 5.47 3.95 -9.87
C GLY A 39 4.28 3.64 -8.98
N ILE A 40 3.10 4.06 -9.43
CA ILE A 40 1.84 3.81 -8.74
C ILE A 40 0.87 3.23 -9.76
N ARG A 41 0.45 1.98 -9.55
CA ARG A 41 -0.54 1.32 -10.40
C ARG A 41 -1.81 1.05 -9.63
N ARG A 42 -2.95 1.48 -10.17
CA ARG A 42 -4.27 1.15 -9.66
C ARG A 42 -4.81 -0.09 -10.36
N GLU A 43 -5.32 -1.04 -9.58
CA GLU A 43 -5.98 -2.25 -10.07
C GLU A 43 -7.32 -2.46 -9.37
N LYS A 44 -8.21 -3.23 -10.01
CA LYS A 44 -9.47 -3.68 -9.40
C LYS A 44 -9.21 -4.92 -8.56
N MET A 45 -9.71 -4.94 -7.33
CA MET A 45 -9.64 -6.12 -6.48
C MET A 45 -10.52 -7.24 -7.02
N SER A 46 -9.88 -8.38 -7.26
CA SER A 46 -10.48 -9.64 -7.69
C SER A 46 -9.76 -10.80 -7.01
N TRP A 47 -10.30 -12.01 -7.13
CA TRP A 47 -9.59 -13.20 -6.66
C TRP A 47 -8.20 -13.34 -7.29
N ALA A 48 -8.04 -12.97 -8.56
CA ALA A 48 -6.77 -12.99 -9.28
C ALA A 48 -5.76 -11.94 -8.77
N THR A 49 -6.22 -10.80 -8.25
CA THR A 49 -5.35 -9.72 -7.73
C THR A 49 -5.17 -9.79 -6.20
N GLY A 50 -5.50 -10.93 -5.58
CA GLY A 50 -5.26 -11.17 -4.16
C GLY A 50 -6.38 -10.77 -3.20
N LYS A 51 -7.65 -10.80 -3.63
CA LYS A 51 -8.80 -10.49 -2.74
C LYS A 51 -8.91 -11.35 -1.49
N GLY A 52 -8.56 -12.63 -1.59
CA GLY A 52 -8.46 -13.52 -0.43
C GLY A 52 -7.13 -13.46 0.32
N ARG A 53 -6.15 -12.66 -0.15
CA ARG A 53 -4.84 -12.59 0.49
C ARG A 53 -4.94 -11.72 1.73
N ILE A 54 -4.94 -12.34 2.91
CA ILE A 54 -5.00 -11.59 4.17
C ILE A 54 -3.63 -10.98 4.51
N TRP A 55 -2.53 -11.70 4.27
CA TRP A 55 -1.16 -11.24 4.53
C TRP A 55 -0.13 -11.97 3.65
N GLY A 56 0.97 -11.30 3.29
CA GLY A 56 2.11 -11.89 2.61
C GLY A 56 1.97 -11.93 1.09
N ALA A 57 2.69 -12.85 0.45
CA ALA A 57 2.85 -12.91 -1.00
C ALA A 57 2.42 -14.27 -1.59
N ALA A 58 1.76 -14.24 -2.76
CA ALA A 58 1.55 -15.42 -3.61
C ALA A 58 2.64 -15.48 -4.68
N ASP A 59 2.82 -14.35 -5.36
CA ASP A 59 3.91 -14.05 -6.25
C ASP A 59 4.95 -13.23 -5.47
N PRO A 60 6.22 -13.67 -5.40
CA PRO A 60 7.25 -13.01 -4.60
C PRO A 60 7.56 -11.57 -5.05
N ARG A 61 7.08 -11.14 -6.22
CA ARG A 61 7.17 -9.75 -6.70
C ARG A 61 6.19 -8.80 -5.99
N TYR A 62 5.16 -9.32 -5.32
CA TYR A 62 4.09 -8.54 -4.73
C TYR A 62 3.89 -8.91 -3.26
N TRP A 63 4.13 -7.96 -2.37
CA TRP A 63 3.91 -8.16 -0.93
C TRP A 63 2.71 -7.37 -0.46
N PHE A 64 1.83 -8.04 0.29
CA PHE A 64 0.66 -7.43 0.86
C PHE A 64 0.76 -7.38 2.39
N PRO A 65 0.48 -6.23 3.04
CA PRO A 65 0.40 -6.13 4.50
C PRO A 65 -0.82 -6.90 5.02
N LEU A 66 -0.86 -7.12 6.33
CA LEU A 66 -2.00 -7.74 7.00
C LEU A 66 -3.23 -6.85 6.87
N ASP A 67 -4.24 -7.33 6.15
CA ASP A 67 -5.53 -6.68 6.00
C ASP A 67 -6.68 -7.71 6.07
N PRO A 68 -7.28 -7.90 7.26
CA PRO A 68 -8.43 -8.80 7.43
C PRO A 68 -9.69 -8.36 6.66
N ARG A 69 -9.77 -7.09 6.26
CA ARG A 69 -10.94 -6.52 5.57
C ARG A 69 -10.75 -6.47 4.05
N ARG A 70 -9.60 -6.93 3.52
CA ARG A 70 -9.28 -6.85 2.09
C ARG A 70 -10.36 -7.45 1.19
N GLY A 71 -10.98 -8.54 1.62
CA GLY A 71 -12.06 -9.19 0.88
C GLY A 71 -13.26 -8.28 0.58
N ARG A 72 -13.43 -7.18 1.31
CA ARG A 72 -14.49 -6.18 1.11
C ARG A 72 -14.04 -4.98 0.26
N LYS A 73 -12.74 -4.87 -0.05
CA LYS A 73 -12.18 -3.75 -0.82
C LYS A 73 -12.31 -4.00 -2.31
N SER A 74 -12.43 -2.91 -3.07
CA SER A 74 -12.61 -2.91 -4.53
C SER A 74 -11.39 -2.44 -5.30
N THR A 75 -10.45 -1.75 -4.65
CA THR A 75 -9.28 -1.14 -5.28
C THR A 75 -7.99 -1.62 -4.63
N LEU A 76 -7.01 -1.98 -5.45
CA LEU A 76 -5.64 -2.29 -5.09
C LEU A 76 -4.74 -1.16 -5.61
N LEU A 77 -3.84 -0.68 -4.78
CA LEU A 77 -2.71 0.13 -5.23
C LEU A 77 -1.44 -0.69 -5.12
N VAL A 78 -0.74 -0.80 -6.24
CA VAL A 78 0.58 -1.44 -6.34
C VAL A 78 1.60 -0.32 -6.43
N ILE A 79 2.42 -0.21 -5.40
CA ILE A 79 3.46 0.82 -5.27
C ILE A 79 4.80 0.17 -5.63
N ASP A 80 5.41 0.66 -6.70
CA ASP A 80 6.79 0.35 -7.03
C ASP A 80 7.71 1.25 -6.22
N VAL A 81 8.59 0.64 -5.44
CA VAL A 81 9.49 1.32 -4.50
C VAL A 81 10.96 1.18 -4.93
N GLY A 82 11.20 0.96 -6.23
CA GLY A 82 12.54 0.77 -6.81
C GLY A 82 13.23 -0.51 -6.36
N ARG A 83 12.47 -1.49 -5.90
CA ARG A 83 12.95 -2.79 -5.42
C ARG A 83 12.18 -3.92 -6.07
N ARG A 84 12.73 -5.13 -6.00
CA ARG A 84 12.12 -6.36 -6.56
C ARG A 84 10.70 -6.61 -6.06
N VAL A 85 10.38 -6.18 -4.83
CA VAL A 85 9.09 -6.41 -4.18
C VAL A 85 8.28 -5.13 -4.18
N ARG A 86 7.12 -5.17 -4.84
CA ARG A 86 6.12 -4.11 -4.88
C ARG A 86 5.23 -4.15 -3.65
N VAL A 87 4.92 -2.99 -3.11
CA VAL A 87 4.07 -2.82 -1.93
C VAL A 87 2.61 -2.73 -2.36
N CYS A 88 1.79 -3.69 -1.95
CA CYS A 88 0.40 -3.81 -2.39
C CYS A 88 -0.55 -3.40 -1.27
N ILE A 89 -1.19 -2.24 -1.39
CA ILE A 89 -2.05 -1.64 -0.34
C ILE A 89 -3.50 -1.50 -0.80
N THR A 90 -4.41 -1.58 0.16
CA THR A 90 -5.87 -1.52 -0.03
C THR A 90 -6.49 -0.47 0.89
N PRO A 91 -6.21 0.84 0.66
CA PRO A 91 -6.66 1.92 1.53
C PRO A 91 -8.18 2.01 1.61
N GLU A 92 -8.68 2.57 2.71
CA GLU A 92 -10.11 2.86 2.91
C GLU A 92 -10.64 3.88 1.90
N ASP A 93 -9.86 4.92 1.59
CA ASP A 93 -10.15 5.90 0.53
C ASP A 93 -9.04 5.90 -0.55
N PRO A 94 -9.18 5.07 -1.59
CA PRO A 94 -8.20 5.01 -2.67
C PRO A 94 -8.09 6.30 -3.46
N ALA A 95 -9.15 7.11 -3.56
CA ALA A 95 -9.12 8.33 -4.36
C ALA A 95 -8.23 9.38 -3.69
N LYS A 96 -8.45 9.61 -2.38
CA LYS A 96 -7.62 10.52 -1.59
C LYS A 96 -6.16 10.09 -1.52
N VAL A 97 -5.91 8.79 -1.36
CA VAL A 97 -4.53 8.26 -1.35
C VAL A 97 -3.83 8.49 -2.69
N ILE A 98 -4.51 8.24 -3.83
CA ILE A 98 -3.93 8.50 -5.15
C ILE A 98 -3.64 10.00 -5.34
N GLU A 99 -4.54 10.87 -4.90
CA GLU A 99 -4.37 12.33 -4.98
C GLU A 99 -3.09 12.77 -4.25
N ILE A 100 -2.93 12.36 -2.98
CA ILE A 100 -1.75 12.71 -2.17
C ILE A 100 -0.48 12.14 -2.81
N LEU A 101 -0.51 10.87 -3.24
CA LEU A 101 0.66 10.25 -3.86
C LEU A 101 1.05 10.96 -5.17
N LYS A 102 0.08 11.37 -6.00
CA LYS A 102 0.37 12.14 -7.22
C LYS A 102 0.96 13.52 -6.93
N ALA A 103 0.53 14.17 -5.84
CA ALA A 103 1.07 15.46 -5.45
C ALA A 103 2.49 15.37 -4.88
N LYS A 104 2.83 14.25 -4.21
CA LYS A 104 4.08 14.08 -3.47
C LYS A 104 5.16 13.30 -4.21
N VAL A 105 4.78 12.37 -5.08
CA VAL A 105 5.71 11.52 -5.83
C VAL A 105 6.02 12.17 -7.18
N LYS A 106 7.31 12.38 -7.45
CA LYS A 106 7.81 12.87 -8.74
C LYS A 106 8.18 11.67 -9.61
N VAL A 107 7.19 11.06 -10.24
CA VAL A 107 7.35 9.96 -11.22
C VAL A 107 7.10 10.43 -12.63
#